data_AF-A0A2K2H7Y7-F1
#
_entry.id   AF-A0A2K2H7Y7-F1
#
_cell.length_a   1.000
_cell.length_b   1.000
_cell.length_c   1.000
_cell.angle_alpha   90.00
_cell.angle_beta   90.00
_cell.angle_gamma   90.00
#
_symmetry.space_group_name_H-M   'P 1'
#
loop_
_entity.id
_entity.type
_entity.pdbx_description
1 polymer ?
#
loop_
_entity_poly.entity_id
_entity_poly.type
_entity_poly.pdbx_seq_one_letter_code
_entity_poly.pdbx_strand_id
1 'polypeptide(L)'
;MVRRLLVVALLLFTGCAGLKTGGQTLLEDRIINTDTVWQGDYLIDGKVRVVGGATLTIKPGTRLFFVRRDRDRDGLGDAAIEVEHASLLALGTVRQPIEFRSAENDPRPGDWLEIKVDFARKLQLSHCLIRDSAHGLHAHFSKGSLEDSVLRNNIDGTRFGQGRYVVRRCLVVGNRGKGLNFRNSEMEIRDNILRGNRAGLFIFETDRPLTVVGNNFVANRHHVRLGDFFRGDIKLGRNWFGTRDRQKIDTLLYDRGEDATIGSLWAEPADSWLPGTGPCPAALHLEPDAELFGDGFFDAGAVSDGQTIYLPGWDGSAYAFDSRGQRVWKQALGEVADAGPALDGGRLYLQTWGREVLALDRSNGRPLWRFRYPESAHDDHRQGGLVRVGKQLLVPAWNGRLYALDAGSGKLLWKQDCGAPLRAAPAVARGRIFQPSGSGRLSILSLDGQLLTTLDLGAPLLSTPLVTAGGVILVTRGGDVLALDDDGRQLWRRDLAETCYYGAPVLSDGLLYLATAAGRLHCLTADRGEPLWSVDLAGPSYATPLIAGGRIFVGDNRGVMQVFNALNGDPLARADFTNAIQSTPLLIDGRLVFGARDSRIHFLRLRED
;
A
#
# COMPACT_ATOMS: atom_id res chain seq x y z
N MET A 1 31.37 41.49 -54.37
CA MET A 1 30.16 40.64 -54.37
C MET A 1 30.58 39.18 -54.26
N VAL A 2 30.54 38.59 -53.07
CA VAL A 2 31.01 37.23 -52.79
C VAL A 2 29.79 36.35 -52.55
N ARG A 3 29.60 35.32 -53.39
CA ARG A 3 28.57 34.27 -53.21
C ARG A 3 29.12 33.21 -52.26
N ARG A 4 28.47 32.99 -51.12
CA ARG A 4 28.68 31.84 -50.23
C ARG A 4 27.80 30.68 -50.70
N LEU A 5 28.41 29.55 -51.06
CA LEU A 5 27.73 28.25 -51.11
C LEU A 5 27.69 27.67 -49.70
N LEU A 6 26.49 27.30 -49.24
CA LEU A 6 26.25 26.54 -48.03
C LEU A 6 26.42 25.05 -48.37
N VAL A 7 27.39 24.38 -47.76
CA VAL A 7 27.48 22.91 -47.74
C VAL A 7 26.78 22.44 -46.48
N VAL A 8 25.64 21.77 -46.64
CA VAL A 8 24.94 21.07 -45.57
C VAL A 8 25.59 19.70 -45.40
N ALA A 9 26.26 19.48 -44.26
CA ALA A 9 26.72 18.17 -43.85
C ALA A 9 25.57 17.41 -43.16
N LEU A 10 25.06 16.37 -43.81
CA LEU A 10 24.14 15.40 -43.23
C LEU A 10 24.90 14.53 -42.22
N LEU A 11 24.60 14.67 -40.94
CA LEU A 11 25.01 13.70 -39.91
C LEU A 11 23.97 12.57 -39.88
N LEU A 12 24.36 11.40 -40.38
CA LEU A 12 23.59 10.15 -40.29
C LEU A 12 23.65 9.62 -38.86
N PHE A 13 22.52 9.69 -38.13
CA PHE A 13 22.31 8.90 -36.92
C PHE A 13 22.10 7.43 -37.32
N THR A 14 23.03 6.55 -36.99
CA THR A 14 22.83 5.10 -37.08
C THR A 14 21.93 4.64 -35.93
N GLY A 15 20.62 4.74 -36.13
CA GLY A 15 19.63 4.10 -35.27
C GLY A 15 19.73 2.58 -35.43
N CYS A 16 20.23 1.88 -34.40
CA CYS A 16 20.15 0.43 -34.34
C CYS A 16 18.72 0.01 -33.97
N ALA A 17 17.89 -0.29 -34.97
CA ALA A 17 16.51 -0.72 -34.79
C ALA A 17 16.47 -2.16 -34.23
N GLY A 18 16.02 -2.32 -32.99
CA GLY A 18 15.50 -3.60 -32.51
C GLY A 18 14.14 -3.90 -33.14
N LEU A 19 13.79 -5.17 -33.30
CA LEU A 19 12.45 -5.57 -33.75
C LEU A 19 11.42 -5.12 -32.70
N LYS A 20 10.36 -4.44 -33.15
CA LYS A 20 9.23 -4.07 -32.29
C LYS A 20 8.24 -5.22 -32.24
N THR A 21 8.16 -5.92 -31.11
CA THR A 21 7.10 -6.91 -30.82
C THR A 21 6.14 -6.30 -29.80
N GLY A 22 4.88 -6.12 -30.16
CA GLY A 22 3.85 -5.62 -29.24
C GLY A 22 4.12 -4.22 -28.64
N GLY A 23 4.90 -3.37 -29.33
CA GLY A 23 5.29 -2.03 -28.84
C GLY A 23 6.59 -1.99 -28.03
N GLN A 24 7.16 -3.15 -27.69
CA GLN A 24 8.43 -3.29 -26.98
C GLN A 24 9.60 -3.44 -27.94
N THR A 25 10.79 -2.95 -27.57
CA THR A 25 12.03 -3.20 -28.31
C THR A 25 12.66 -4.49 -27.80
N LEU A 26 12.74 -5.52 -28.65
CA LEU A 26 13.41 -6.77 -28.30
C LEU A 26 14.93 -6.61 -28.32
N LEU A 27 15.58 -7.09 -27.26
CA LEU A 27 17.02 -7.19 -27.09
C LEU A 27 17.37 -8.63 -26.72
N GLU A 28 17.92 -9.36 -27.66
CA GLU A 28 18.59 -10.64 -27.40
C GLU A 28 20.02 -10.38 -26.89
N ASP A 29 20.92 -11.35 -27.04
CA ASP A 29 22.34 -11.15 -26.74
C ASP A 29 22.91 -10.00 -27.57
N ARG A 30 23.37 -8.94 -26.89
CA ARG A 30 23.76 -7.68 -27.55
C ARG A 30 24.94 -7.01 -26.87
N ILE A 31 25.83 -6.41 -27.68
CA ILE A 31 26.92 -5.56 -27.21
C ILE A 31 26.60 -4.10 -27.52
N ILE A 32 26.80 -3.22 -26.52
CA ILE A 32 26.75 -1.77 -26.60
C ILE A 32 28.17 -1.26 -26.33
N ASN A 33 28.83 -0.75 -27.36
CA ASN A 33 30.19 -0.20 -27.29
C ASN A 33 30.26 1.29 -27.67
N THR A 34 29.10 1.93 -27.86
CA THR A 34 28.94 3.38 -28.05
C THR A 34 27.86 3.89 -27.11
N ASP A 35 27.95 5.18 -26.74
CA ASP A 35 26.94 5.81 -25.90
C ASP A 35 25.54 5.59 -26.46
N THR A 36 24.65 5.09 -25.60
CA THR A 36 23.32 4.63 -25.99
C THR A 36 22.30 5.13 -24.98
N VAL A 37 21.14 5.57 -25.49
CA VAL A 37 20.01 6.02 -24.69
C VAL A 37 18.85 5.05 -24.89
N TRP A 38 18.29 4.55 -23.79
CA TRP A 38 17.06 3.78 -23.77
C TRP A 38 15.91 4.60 -23.24
N GLN A 39 14.78 4.52 -23.95
CA GLN A 39 13.50 5.10 -23.57
C GLN A 39 12.36 4.22 -24.11
N GLY A 40 11.33 3.98 -23.29
CA GLY A 40 10.18 3.13 -23.62
C GLY A 40 10.28 1.73 -23.03
N ASP A 41 9.66 0.75 -23.67
CA ASP A 41 9.66 -0.63 -23.18
C ASP A 41 10.69 -1.49 -23.92
N TYR A 42 11.45 -2.28 -23.17
CA TYR A 42 12.45 -3.20 -23.68
C TYR A 42 12.17 -4.61 -23.17
N LEU A 43 12.15 -5.59 -24.07
CA LEU A 43 12.09 -7.02 -23.74
C LEU A 43 13.51 -7.59 -23.88
N ILE A 44 14.08 -8.11 -22.81
CA ILE A 44 15.45 -8.63 -22.75
C ILE A 44 15.39 -10.16 -22.69
N ASP A 45 15.77 -10.83 -23.78
CA ASP A 45 15.84 -12.30 -23.89
C ASP A 45 17.30 -12.74 -24.09
N GLY A 46 18.12 -12.53 -23.06
CA GLY A 46 19.55 -12.80 -23.11
C GLY A 46 20.36 -11.75 -22.34
N LYS A 47 21.60 -11.55 -22.76
CA LYS A 47 22.57 -10.67 -22.08
C LYS A 47 22.87 -9.42 -22.90
N VAL A 48 22.63 -8.26 -22.30
CA VAL A 48 23.05 -6.98 -22.88
C VAL A 48 24.33 -6.51 -22.20
N ARG A 49 25.43 -6.49 -22.95
CA ARG A 49 26.76 -6.12 -22.48
C ARG A 49 27.11 -4.69 -22.88
N VAL A 50 27.43 -3.83 -21.92
CA VAL A 50 27.89 -2.45 -22.14
C VAL A 50 29.38 -2.38 -21.84
N VAL A 51 30.18 -2.04 -22.85
CA VAL A 51 31.66 -2.15 -22.81
C VAL A 51 32.35 -0.96 -23.46
N GLY A 52 33.69 -0.97 -23.47
CA GLY A 52 34.49 -0.05 -24.29
C GLY A 52 34.40 1.41 -23.83
N GLY A 53 34.10 1.66 -22.56
CA GLY A 53 33.95 3.02 -22.03
C GLY A 53 32.63 3.70 -22.36
N ALA A 54 31.70 3.00 -23.04
CA ALA A 54 30.39 3.51 -23.40
C ALA A 54 29.53 3.83 -22.18
N THR A 55 28.55 4.71 -22.37
CA THR A 55 27.53 5.05 -21.38
C THR A 55 26.17 4.55 -21.84
N LEU A 56 25.55 3.67 -21.04
CA LEU A 56 24.13 3.37 -21.17
C LEU A 56 23.33 4.33 -20.28
N THR A 57 22.50 5.16 -20.90
CA THR A 57 21.57 6.06 -20.21
C THR A 57 20.14 5.53 -20.37
N ILE A 58 19.46 5.28 -19.25
CA ILE A 58 18.07 4.82 -19.22
C ILE A 58 17.21 6.00 -18.75
N LYS A 59 16.26 6.43 -19.58
CA LYS A 59 15.39 7.59 -19.33
C LYS A 59 14.25 7.25 -18.36
N PRO A 60 13.68 8.25 -17.65
CA PRO A 60 12.48 8.06 -16.81
C PRO A 60 11.34 7.35 -17.55
N GLY A 61 10.62 6.50 -16.83
CA GLY A 61 9.47 5.75 -17.34
C GLY A 61 9.82 4.57 -18.25
N THR A 62 11.11 4.28 -18.43
CA THR A 62 11.56 3.09 -19.17
C THR A 62 11.24 1.83 -18.37
N ARG A 63 10.70 0.81 -19.04
CA ARG A 63 10.41 -0.50 -18.45
C ARG A 63 11.22 -1.58 -19.15
N LEU A 64 11.94 -2.38 -18.38
CA LEU A 64 12.79 -3.47 -18.85
C LEU A 64 12.22 -4.78 -18.34
N PHE A 65 11.76 -5.60 -19.27
CA PHE A 65 11.13 -6.89 -19.04
C PHE A 65 12.13 -7.99 -19.37
N PHE A 66 12.58 -8.74 -18.38
CA PHE A 66 13.55 -9.81 -18.56
C PHE A 66 12.83 -11.15 -18.76
N VAL A 67 13.10 -11.82 -19.88
CA VAL A 67 12.54 -13.13 -20.20
C VAL A 67 13.24 -14.20 -19.37
N ARG A 68 12.46 -15.07 -18.71
CA ARG A 68 13.02 -16.18 -17.95
C ARG A 68 13.51 -17.28 -18.90
N ARG A 69 14.82 -17.50 -18.91
CA ARG A 69 15.50 -18.65 -19.55
C ARG A 69 16.41 -19.28 -18.52
N ASP A 70 16.32 -20.58 -18.31
CA ASP A 70 17.19 -21.34 -17.40
C ASP A 70 17.93 -22.39 -18.23
N ARG A 71 18.94 -21.93 -18.98
CA ARG A 71 19.64 -22.77 -19.97
C ARG A 71 20.61 -23.72 -19.28
N ASP A 72 21.19 -23.34 -18.14
CA ASP A 72 22.14 -24.14 -17.38
C ASP A 72 21.49 -25.01 -16.28
N ARG A 73 20.17 -24.86 -16.07
CA ARG A 73 19.34 -25.66 -15.16
C ARG A 73 19.71 -25.49 -13.69
N ASP A 74 20.16 -24.30 -13.31
CA ASP A 74 20.46 -23.95 -11.92
C ASP A 74 19.22 -23.41 -11.17
N GLY A 75 18.10 -23.20 -11.88
CA GLY A 75 16.84 -22.70 -11.35
C GLY A 75 16.70 -21.17 -11.42
N LEU A 76 17.65 -20.46 -12.00
CA LEU A 76 17.68 -19.01 -12.17
C LEU A 76 17.47 -18.63 -13.65
N GLY A 77 16.99 -17.41 -13.86
CA GLY A 77 16.93 -16.83 -15.20
C GLY A 77 18.29 -16.30 -15.64
N ASP A 78 18.64 -16.47 -16.91
CA ASP A 78 19.93 -16.12 -17.50
C ASP A 78 20.03 -14.64 -17.92
N ALA A 79 18.89 -13.97 -18.10
CA ALA A 79 18.83 -12.64 -18.70
C ALA A 79 19.48 -11.59 -17.78
N ALA A 80 20.34 -10.74 -18.34
CA ALA A 80 21.16 -9.81 -17.56
C ALA A 80 21.54 -8.55 -18.34
N ILE A 81 21.85 -7.49 -17.59
CA ILE A 81 22.62 -6.34 -18.10
C ILE A 81 24.01 -6.42 -17.48
N GLU A 82 25.05 -6.46 -18.30
CA GLU A 82 26.44 -6.56 -17.85
C GLU A 82 27.21 -5.31 -18.29
N VAL A 83 27.72 -4.52 -17.35
CA VAL A 83 28.44 -3.27 -17.60
C VAL A 83 29.89 -3.49 -17.18
N GLU A 84 30.83 -3.41 -18.12
CA GLU A 84 32.24 -3.71 -17.88
C GLU A 84 33.12 -2.59 -18.43
N HIS A 85 33.89 -1.93 -17.56
CA HIS A 85 34.70 -0.75 -17.93
C HIS A 85 33.88 0.37 -18.63
N ALA A 86 32.60 0.49 -18.28
CA ALA A 86 31.60 1.35 -18.91
C ALA A 86 30.82 2.17 -17.87
N SER A 87 29.79 2.90 -18.29
CA SER A 87 28.91 3.68 -17.39
C SER A 87 27.45 3.25 -17.51
N LEU A 88 26.75 3.25 -16.38
CA LEU A 88 25.30 3.06 -16.30
C LEU A 88 24.65 4.22 -15.55
N LEU A 89 23.75 4.93 -16.23
CA LEU A 89 22.95 6.02 -15.68
C LEU A 89 21.47 5.69 -15.84
N ALA A 90 20.82 5.21 -14.79
CA ALA A 90 19.37 4.97 -14.76
C ALA A 90 18.74 5.95 -13.77
N LEU A 91 18.30 7.09 -14.30
CA LEU A 91 17.78 8.20 -13.50
C LEU A 91 16.30 8.37 -13.82
N GLY A 92 15.46 7.71 -13.03
CA GLY A 92 14.00 7.88 -13.08
C GLY A 92 13.54 9.15 -12.38
N THR A 93 12.22 9.29 -12.25
CA THR A 93 11.59 10.30 -11.40
C THR A 93 10.49 9.65 -10.57
N VAL A 94 9.97 10.36 -9.56
CA VAL A 94 8.83 9.86 -8.76
C VAL A 94 7.65 9.44 -9.64
N ARG A 95 7.29 10.25 -10.64
CA ARG A 95 6.15 9.99 -11.54
C ARG A 95 6.45 8.96 -12.63
N GLN A 96 7.71 8.82 -12.99
CA GLN A 96 8.17 7.97 -14.07
C GLN A 96 9.39 7.16 -13.59
N PRO A 97 9.18 6.22 -12.64
CA PRO A 97 10.26 5.37 -12.19
C PRO A 97 10.74 4.49 -13.35
N ILE A 98 12.00 4.05 -13.28
CA ILE A 98 12.53 3.05 -14.20
C ILE A 98 12.27 1.68 -13.60
N GLU A 99 11.65 0.77 -14.35
CA GLU A 99 11.30 -0.56 -13.86
C GLU A 99 12.20 -1.64 -14.48
N PHE A 100 12.83 -2.46 -13.64
CA PHE A 100 13.53 -3.69 -14.01
C PHE A 100 12.76 -4.87 -13.41
N ARG A 101 12.14 -5.70 -14.25
CA ARG A 101 11.19 -6.73 -13.80
C ARG A 101 11.18 -7.97 -14.68
N SER A 102 10.67 -9.05 -14.13
CA SER A 102 10.35 -10.25 -14.91
C SER A 102 9.33 -9.95 -16.01
N ALA A 103 9.48 -10.60 -17.16
CA ALA A 103 8.50 -10.65 -18.25
C ALA A 103 7.39 -11.69 -18.00
N GLU A 104 7.53 -12.53 -16.98
CA GLU A 104 6.57 -13.59 -16.66
C GLU A 104 5.22 -13.05 -16.16
N ASN A 105 4.16 -13.82 -16.39
CA ASN A 105 2.81 -13.49 -15.90
C ASN A 105 2.66 -13.68 -14.38
N ASP A 106 3.44 -14.61 -13.80
CA ASP A 106 3.54 -14.85 -12.35
C ASP A 106 5.00 -14.67 -11.91
N PRO A 107 5.49 -13.42 -11.75
CA PRO A 107 6.88 -13.15 -11.44
C PRO A 107 7.36 -13.75 -10.12
N ARG A 108 8.55 -14.35 -10.14
CA ARG A 108 9.20 -14.94 -8.96
C ARG A 108 10.63 -14.43 -8.81
N PRO A 109 11.15 -14.36 -7.56
CA PRO A 109 12.57 -14.08 -7.35
C PRO A 109 13.44 -15.07 -8.13
N GLY A 110 14.38 -14.55 -8.92
CA GLY A 110 15.27 -15.35 -9.76
C GLY A 110 14.76 -15.61 -11.17
N ASP A 111 13.71 -14.92 -11.64
CA ASP A 111 13.26 -15.01 -13.03
C ASP A 111 14.27 -14.46 -14.05
N TRP A 112 15.17 -13.60 -13.60
CA TRP A 112 16.29 -13.08 -14.36
C TRP A 112 17.50 -12.90 -13.45
N LEU A 113 18.70 -12.82 -14.03
CA LEU A 113 19.92 -12.95 -13.26
C LEU A 113 20.18 -11.67 -12.48
N GLU A 114 20.63 -10.62 -13.16
CA GLU A 114 21.18 -9.44 -12.50
C GLU A 114 21.45 -8.23 -13.39
N ILE A 115 21.60 -7.08 -12.74
CA ILE A 115 22.32 -5.92 -13.27
C ILE A 115 23.76 -6.01 -12.74
N LYS A 116 24.66 -6.56 -13.53
CA LYS A 116 26.08 -6.73 -13.19
C LYS A 116 26.89 -5.53 -13.64
N VAL A 117 27.72 -4.97 -12.76
CA VAL A 117 28.51 -3.77 -13.03
C VAL A 117 29.93 -3.91 -12.47
N ASP A 118 30.91 -4.10 -13.34
CA ASP A 118 32.32 -4.25 -12.99
C ASP A 118 33.16 -3.09 -13.56
N PHE A 119 34.02 -2.52 -12.71
CA PHE A 119 34.94 -1.43 -13.10
C PHE A 119 34.25 -0.21 -13.74
N ALA A 120 33.09 0.18 -13.22
CA ALA A 120 32.31 1.27 -13.78
C ALA A 120 33.06 2.60 -13.73
N ARG A 121 33.00 3.35 -14.83
CA ARG A 121 33.43 4.76 -14.85
C ARG A 121 32.44 5.64 -14.10
N LYS A 122 31.13 5.35 -14.24
CA LYS A 122 30.03 5.95 -13.49
C LYS A 122 28.90 4.93 -13.29
N LEU A 123 28.36 4.88 -12.07
CA LEU A 123 27.19 4.06 -11.73
C LEU A 123 26.21 4.92 -10.92
N GLN A 124 25.03 5.20 -11.47
CA GLN A 124 23.98 5.93 -10.75
C GLN A 124 22.61 5.34 -11.08
N LEU A 125 21.90 4.92 -10.03
CA LEU A 125 20.52 4.50 -10.09
C LEU A 125 19.70 5.36 -9.14
N SER A 126 18.66 6.00 -9.67
CA SER A 126 17.72 6.78 -8.86
C SER A 126 16.29 6.57 -9.34
N HIS A 127 15.32 6.52 -8.41
CA HIS A 127 13.91 6.27 -8.72
C HIS A 127 13.71 5.03 -9.60
N CYS A 128 14.40 3.94 -9.23
CA CYS A 128 14.32 2.65 -9.91
C CYS A 128 13.50 1.65 -9.08
N LEU A 129 12.70 0.82 -9.72
CA LEU A 129 12.10 -0.38 -9.16
C LEU A 129 12.84 -1.60 -9.72
N ILE A 130 13.61 -2.29 -8.88
CA ILE A 130 14.34 -3.51 -9.24
C ILE A 130 13.67 -4.70 -8.53
N ARG A 131 13.12 -5.64 -9.32
CA ARG A 131 12.33 -6.75 -8.79
C ARG A 131 12.49 -8.05 -9.57
N ASP A 132 12.19 -9.15 -8.87
CA ASP A 132 12.08 -10.52 -9.40
C ASP A 132 13.42 -11.12 -9.88
N SER A 133 14.55 -10.48 -9.57
CA SER A 133 15.89 -10.96 -9.97
C SER A 133 16.47 -11.99 -9.01
N ALA A 134 17.51 -12.70 -9.46
CA ALA A 134 18.40 -13.41 -8.56
C ALA A 134 19.24 -12.41 -7.75
N HIS A 135 19.91 -11.47 -8.43
CA HIS A 135 20.76 -10.45 -7.80
C HIS A 135 20.44 -9.07 -8.38
N GLY A 136 19.74 -8.21 -7.64
CA GLY A 136 19.19 -6.96 -8.18
C GLY A 136 20.25 -6.04 -8.78
N LEU A 137 21.13 -5.49 -7.94
CA LEU A 137 22.29 -4.71 -8.37
C LEU A 137 23.58 -5.36 -7.85
N HIS A 138 24.31 -6.01 -8.75
CA HIS A 138 25.59 -6.67 -8.48
C HIS A 138 26.72 -5.80 -9.02
N ALA A 139 27.52 -5.19 -8.15
CA ALA A 139 28.60 -4.31 -8.61
C ALA A 139 29.93 -4.53 -7.90
N HIS A 140 31.01 -4.62 -8.67
CA HIS A 140 32.37 -4.73 -8.16
C HIS A 140 33.31 -3.64 -8.69
N PHE A 141 34.35 -3.33 -7.91
CA PHE A 141 35.47 -2.45 -8.33
C PHE A 141 35.01 -1.08 -8.86
N SER A 142 33.89 -0.58 -8.33
CA SER A 142 33.19 0.58 -8.88
C SER A 142 32.89 1.61 -7.80
N LYS A 143 32.54 2.83 -8.24
CA LYS A 143 31.94 3.85 -7.39
C LYS A 143 30.53 4.15 -7.89
N GLY A 144 29.53 4.14 -7.02
CA GLY A 144 28.16 4.43 -7.44
C GLY A 144 27.18 4.76 -6.33
N SER A 145 25.98 5.15 -6.73
CA SER A 145 24.86 5.38 -5.82
C SER A 145 23.57 4.70 -6.27
N LEU A 146 22.79 4.30 -5.27
CA LEU A 146 21.43 3.78 -5.38
C LEU A 146 20.53 4.60 -4.46
N GLU A 147 19.64 5.40 -5.04
CA GLU A 147 18.92 6.43 -4.30
C GLU A 147 17.42 6.42 -4.64
N ASP A 148 16.56 6.72 -3.66
CA ASP A 148 15.11 6.88 -3.90
C ASP A 148 14.49 5.70 -4.65
N SER A 149 14.99 4.49 -4.41
CA SER A 149 14.71 3.30 -5.23
C SER A 149 14.11 2.17 -4.41
N VAL A 150 13.44 1.24 -5.08
CA VAL A 150 12.78 0.09 -4.48
C VAL A 150 13.46 -1.19 -4.96
N LEU A 151 13.91 -2.03 -4.01
CA LEU A 151 14.42 -3.37 -4.26
C LEU A 151 13.46 -4.36 -3.62
N ARG A 152 12.67 -5.05 -4.45
CA ARG A 152 11.56 -5.90 -3.97
C ARG A 152 11.59 -7.28 -4.60
N ASN A 153 11.29 -8.30 -3.80
CA ASN A 153 11.04 -9.65 -4.31
C ASN A 153 12.21 -10.21 -5.14
N ASN A 154 13.45 -9.89 -4.79
CA ASN A 154 14.65 -10.50 -5.38
C ASN A 154 15.13 -11.66 -4.48
N ILE A 155 16.01 -12.52 -4.98
CA ILE A 155 16.73 -13.44 -4.08
C ILE A 155 17.67 -12.60 -3.20
N ASP A 156 18.60 -11.86 -3.80
CA ASP A 156 19.39 -10.83 -3.12
C ASP A 156 19.13 -9.46 -3.77
N GLY A 157 18.90 -8.41 -2.98
CA GLY A 157 18.65 -7.07 -3.50
C GLY A 157 19.90 -6.43 -4.10
N THR A 158 21.04 -6.50 -3.42
CA THR A 158 22.33 -6.01 -3.93
C THR A 158 23.41 -7.07 -3.79
N ARG A 159 24.54 -6.90 -4.48
CA ARG A 159 25.81 -7.56 -4.21
C ARG A 159 26.95 -6.60 -4.51
N PHE A 160 27.45 -5.91 -3.50
CA PHE A 160 28.56 -4.97 -3.69
C PHE A 160 29.90 -5.57 -3.27
N GLY A 161 30.96 -5.30 -4.03
CA GLY A 161 32.28 -5.82 -3.72
C GLY A 161 33.42 -4.89 -4.10
N GLN A 162 34.39 -4.70 -3.20
CA GLN A 162 35.65 -4.03 -3.53
C GLN A 162 35.47 -2.65 -4.19
N GLY A 163 34.50 -1.85 -3.72
CA GLY A 163 34.16 -0.55 -4.29
C GLY A 163 33.74 0.48 -3.24
N ARG A 164 33.10 1.57 -3.69
CA ARG A 164 32.50 2.60 -2.83
C ARG A 164 31.07 2.87 -3.25
N TYR A 165 30.11 2.65 -2.35
CA TYR A 165 28.70 2.79 -2.69
C TYR A 165 27.90 3.59 -1.65
N VAL A 166 26.95 4.36 -2.16
CA VAL A 166 25.95 5.07 -1.35
C VAL A 166 24.58 4.45 -1.62
N VAL A 167 23.90 4.02 -0.57
CA VAL A 167 22.51 3.55 -0.62
C VAL A 167 21.68 4.40 0.32
N ARG A 168 20.80 5.23 -0.25
CA ARG A 168 19.98 6.15 0.56
C ARG A 168 18.54 6.24 0.11
N ARG A 169 17.64 6.50 1.06
CA ARG A 169 16.19 6.68 0.78
C ARG A 169 15.60 5.55 -0.05
N CYS A 170 16.07 4.32 0.16
CA CYS A 170 15.58 3.15 -0.55
C CYS A 170 14.58 2.35 0.30
N LEU A 171 13.66 1.67 -0.38
CA LEU A 171 12.82 0.64 0.21
C LEU A 171 13.34 -0.73 -0.24
N VAL A 172 13.86 -1.50 0.72
CA VAL A 172 14.41 -2.84 0.47
C VAL A 172 13.49 -3.85 1.14
N VAL A 173 12.62 -4.48 0.36
CA VAL A 173 11.44 -5.18 0.91
C VAL A 173 11.21 -6.57 0.35
N GLY A 174 11.03 -7.56 1.23
CA GLY A 174 10.59 -8.90 0.83
C GLY A 174 11.58 -9.65 -0.06
N ASN A 175 12.88 -9.39 0.07
CA ASN A 175 13.90 -10.17 -0.63
C ASN A 175 14.13 -11.50 0.11
N ARG A 176 14.12 -12.62 -0.64
CA ARG A 176 14.11 -13.99 -0.08
C ARG A 176 15.38 -14.29 0.73
N GLY A 177 16.50 -13.74 0.30
CA GLY A 177 17.80 -13.78 0.94
C GLY A 177 18.14 -12.43 1.58
N LYS A 178 19.15 -11.77 1.02
CA LYS A 178 19.74 -10.57 1.62
C LYS A 178 19.14 -9.33 0.96
N GLY A 179 18.65 -8.38 1.74
CA GLY A 179 18.16 -7.10 1.24
C GLY A 179 19.30 -6.29 0.64
N LEU A 180 20.13 -5.69 1.50
CA LEU A 180 21.41 -5.10 1.12
C LEU A 180 22.53 -6.06 1.51
N ASN A 181 23.43 -6.36 0.59
CA ASN A 181 24.68 -7.02 0.95
C ASN A 181 25.90 -6.49 0.21
N PHE A 182 27.03 -6.59 0.91
CA PHE A 182 28.32 -6.17 0.39
C PHE A 182 29.49 -6.94 1.04
N ARG A 183 30.66 -6.87 0.40
CA ARG A 183 31.95 -7.33 0.89
C ARG A 183 33.04 -6.30 0.61
N ASN A 184 33.97 -6.12 1.55
CA ASN A 184 35.21 -5.34 1.41
C ASN A 184 34.99 -4.02 0.64
N SER A 185 34.00 -3.21 1.06
CA SER A 185 33.59 -2.00 0.33
C SER A 185 33.42 -0.81 1.28
N GLU A 186 33.74 0.39 0.80
CA GLU A 186 33.34 1.64 1.45
C GLU A 186 31.83 1.83 1.27
N MET A 187 31.08 1.91 2.36
CA MET A 187 29.63 1.92 2.30
C MET A 187 29.02 3.05 3.12
N GLU A 188 28.03 3.70 2.52
CA GLU A 188 27.14 4.63 3.19
C GLU A 188 25.70 4.16 3.01
N ILE A 189 25.08 3.72 4.12
CA ILE A 189 23.73 3.17 4.16
C ILE A 189 22.91 4.03 5.11
N ARG A 190 22.06 4.88 4.56
CA ARG A 190 21.30 5.86 5.35
C ARG A 190 19.87 6.07 4.88
N ASP A 191 18.99 6.43 5.81
CA ASP A 191 17.63 6.85 5.50
C ASP A 191 16.80 5.80 4.74
N ASN A 192 17.14 4.51 4.86
CA ASN A 192 16.45 3.42 4.15
C ASN A 192 15.41 2.75 5.04
N ILE A 193 14.44 2.10 4.40
CA ILE A 193 13.53 1.15 5.06
C ILE A 193 13.89 -0.26 4.57
N LEU A 194 14.33 -1.12 5.48
CA LEU A 194 14.65 -2.52 5.19
C LEU A 194 13.63 -3.40 5.89
N ARG A 195 12.72 -4.01 5.12
CA ARG A 195 11.54 -4.71 5.67
C ARG A 195 11.33 -6.11 5.13
N GLY A 196 11.11 -7.09 6.02
CA GLY A 196 10.64 -8.42 5.62
C GLY A 196 11.63 -9.22 4.77
N ASN A 197 12.93 -8.94 4.88
CA ASN A 197 13.99 -9.70 4.24
C ASN A 197 14.49 -10.83 5.17
N ARG A 198 15.15 -11.87 4.64
CA ARG A 198 15.80 -12.86 5.52
C ARG A 198 16.97 -12.24 6.28
N ALA A 199 17.78 -11.42 5.61
CA ALA A 199 18.69 -10.49 6.26
C ALA A 199 18.42 -9.10 5.69
N GLY A 200 18.13 -8.11 6.54
CA GLY A 200 17.97 -6.72 6.10
C GLY A 200 19.27 -6.21 5.49
N LEU A 201 20.33 -6.21 6.30
CA LEU A 201 21.70 -5.93 5.88
C LEU A 201 22.60 -7.13 6.15
N PHE A 202 23.33 -7.60 5.14
CA PHE A 202 24.35 -8.63 5.28
C PHE A 202 25.73 -8.07 4.96
N ILE A 203 26.60 -8.11 5.96
CA ILE A 203 27.97 -7.60 5.88
C ILE A 203 28.90 -8.80 5.83
N PHE A 204 29.30 -9.21 4.62
CA PHE A 204 30.09 -10.43 4.46
C PHE A 204 31.46 -10.29 5.13
N GLU A 205 32.16 -9.21 4.85
CA GLU A 205 33.40 -8.79 5.52
C GLU A 205 33.67 -7.33 5.18
N THR A 206 34.32 -6.55 6.05
CA THR A 206 34.86 -5.24 5.69
C THR A 206 35.89 -4.74 6.71
N ASP A 207 37.00 -4.20 6.22
CA ASP A 207 37.95 -3.37 6.96
C ASP A 207 37.92 -1.90 6.50
N ARG A 208 36.95 -1.57 5.64
CA ARG A 208 36.79 -0.26 5.00
C ARG A 208 35.77 0.62 5.74
N PRO A 209 35.83 1.96 5.54
CA PRO A 209 34.84 2.88 6.06
C PRO A 209 33.39 2.43 5.81
N LEU A 210 32.62 2.33 6.89
CA LEU A 210 31.23 1.90 6.87
C LEU A 210 30.40 2.84 7.74
N THR A 211 29.35 3.41 7.14
CA THR A 211 28.32 4.18 7.84
C THR A 211 26.98 3.50 7.67
N VAL A 212 26.35 3.10 8.78
CA VAL A 212 24.97 2.59 8.82
C VAL A 212 24.18 3.41 9.83
N VAL A 213 23.42 4.39 9.36
CA VAL A 213 22.75 5.38 10.21
C VAL A 213 21.38 5.79 9.69
N GLY A 214 20.42 6.00 10.58
CA GLY A 214 19.14 6.58 10.20
C GLY A 214 18.23 5.64 9.40
N ASN A 215 18.42 4.33 9.49
CA ASN A 215 17.60 3.35 8.78
C ASN A 215 16.50 2.77 9.68
N ASN A 216 15.36 2.41 9.10
CA ASN A 216 14.31 1.63 9.74
C ASN A 216 14.44 0.14 9.33
N PHE A 217 14.83 -0.72 10.27
CA PHE A 217 14.79 -2.17 10.13
C PHE A 217 13.51 -2.71 10.75
N VAL A 218 12.79 -3.53 9.98
CA VAL A 218 11.45 -3.98 10.36
C VAL A 218 11.23 -5.41 9.89
N ALA A 219 10.75 -6.29 10.77
CA ALA A 219 10.23 -7.60 10.37
C ALA A 219 11.19 -8.47 9.52
N ASN A 220 12.48 -8.16 9.48
CA ASN A 220 13.49 -9.02 8.87
C ASN A 220 13.82 -10.16 9.84
N ARG A 221 14.17 -11.35 9.33
CA ARG A 221 14.60 -12.45 10.22
C ARG A 221 15.86 -12.07 11.00
N HIS A 222 16.86 -11.48 10.33
CA HIS A 222 17.91 -10.70 10.98
C HIS A 222 17.89 -9.29 10.43
N HIS A 223 17.94 -8.29 11.29
CA HIS A 223 18.05 -6.89 10.87
C HIS A 223 19.42 -6.63 10.26
N VAL A 224 20.48 -7.06 10.94
CA VAL A 224 21.86 -7.05 10.44
C VAL A 224 22.51 -8.40 10.72
N ARG A 225 23.24 -8.93 9.74
CA ARG A 225 24.00 -10.19 9.86
C ARG A 225 25.43 -10.01 9.40
N LEU A 226 26.39 -10.44 10.22
CA LEU A 226 27.79 -10.56 9.83
C LEU A 226 28.03 -11.87 9.06
N GLY A 227 29.01 -11.86 8.16
CA GLY A 227 29.47 -13.06 7.46
C GLY A 227 30.17 -14.04 8.40
N ASP A 228 30.09 -15.32 8.06
CA ASP A 228 30.43 -16.44 8.94
C ASP A 228 31.93 -16.50 9.35
N PHE A 229 32.79 -15.64 8.78
CA PHE A 229 34.22 -15.55 9.12
C PHE A 229 34.68 -14.13 9.48
N PHE A 230 33.75 -13.17 9.53
CA PHE A 230 34.11 -11.77 9.71
C PHE A 230 34.28 -11.43 11.19
N ARG A 231 35.52 -11.14 11.59
CA ARG A 231 35.89 -10.88 13.00
C ARG A 231 35.83 -9.42 13.43
N GLY A 232 35.56 -8.50 12.51
CA GLY A 232 35.53 -7.07 12.79
C GLY A 232 34.26 -6.66 13.55
N ASP A 233 34.41 -5.75 14.49
CA ASP A 233 33.28 -5.19 15.23
C ASP A 233 32.70 -3.98 14.47
N ILE A 234 31.37 -3.88 14.39
CA ILE A 234 30.67 -2.84 13.64
C ILE A 234 29.72 -2.07 14.55
N LYS A 235 29.76 -0.75 14.45
CA LYS A 235 28.82 0.15 15.12
C LYS A 235 27.67 0.52 14.19
N LEU A 236 26.45 0.40 14.67
CA LEU A 236 25.22 0.78 13.99
C LEU A 236 24.63 2.01 14.71
N GLY A 237 24.73 3.20 14.12
CA GLY A 237 24.34 4.44 14.78
C GLY A 237 22.90 4.85 14.51
N ARG A 238 22.10 5.17 15.53
CA ARG A 238 20.76 5.77 15.39
C ARG A 238 19.87 5.12 14.33
N ASN A 239 19.75 3.80 14.34
CA ASN A 239 18.82 3.07 13.48
C ASN A 239 17.62 2.61 14.31
N TRP A 240 16.43 2.54 13.72
CA TRP A 240 15.27 1.91 14.36
C TRP A 240 15.29 0.41 14.07
N PHE A 241 15.11 -0.40 15.11
CA PHE A 241 15.14 -1.86 15.03
C PHE A 241 13.77 -2.48 15.35
N GLY A 242 12.68 -1.72 15.19
CA GLY A 242 11.33 -2.11 15.62
C GLY A 242 11.09 -2.01 17.13
N THR A 243 12.13 -1.75 17.93
CA THR A 243 12.04 -1.60 19.39
C THR A 243 13.25 -0.83 19.95
N ARG A 244 13.11 -0.32 21.18
CA ARG A 244 14.23 0.21 22.00
C ARG A 244 14.81 -0.82 22.97
N ASP A 245 14.13 -1.95 23.12
CA ASP A 245 14.54 -3.01 24.05
C ASP A 245 15.81 -3.70 23.53
N ARG A 246 16.93 -3.48 24.22
CA ARG A 246 18.23 -4.00 23.81
C ARG A 246 18.25 -5.52 23.71
N GLN A 247 17.59 -6.23 24.63
CA GLN A 247 17.59 -7.70 24.59
C GLN A 247 16.88 -8.21 23.33
N LYS A 248 15.79 -7.56 22.92
CA LYS A 248 15.11 -7.89 21.66
C LYS A 248 15.96 -7.52 20.45
N ILE A 249 16.63 -6.36 20.48
CA ILE A 249 17.54 -5.96 19.40
C ILE A 249 18.63 -7.01 19.21
N ASP A 250 19.25 -7.48 20.29
CA ASP A 250 20.32 -8.48 20.23
C ASP A 250 19.85 -9.77 19.53
N THR A 251 18.60 -10.21 19.74
CA THR A 251 18.03 -11.38 19.02
C THR A 251 17.81 -11.15 17.51
N LEU A 252 17.87 -9.91 17.04
CA LEU A 252 17.70 -9.53 15.63
C LEU A 252 19.04 -9.30 14.93
N LEU A 253 20.16 -9.38 15.65
CA LEU A 253 21.52 -9.22 15.14
C LEU A 253 22.21 -10.57 15.12
N TYR A 254 22.77 -10.95 13.98
CA TYR A 254 23.61 -12.15 13.88
C TYR A 254 25.07 -11.73 13.95
N ASP A 255 25.68 -11.91 15.13
CA ASP A 255 27.04 -11.50 15.49
C ASP A 255 27.67 -12.49 16.49
N ARG A 256 28.72 -12.06 17.22
CA ARG A 256 29.42 -12.83 18.25
C ARG A 256 28.51 -13.47 19.31
N GLY A 257 27.35 -12.86 19.60
CA GLY A 257 26.38 -13.40 20.53
C GLY A 257 25.73 -14.71 20.06
N GLU A 258 25.58 -14.88 18.75
CA GLU A 258 25.03 -16.11 18.14
C GLU A 258 26.14 -17.05 17.64
N ASP A 259 27.26 -16.51 17.18
CA ASP A 259 28.43 -17.28 16.72
C ASP A 259 29.72 -16.70 17.32
N ALA A 260 30.32 -17.40 18.29
CA ALA A 260 31.50 -16.91 19.01
C ALA A 260 32.75 -16.70 18.12
N THR A 261 32.74 -17.15 16.85
CA THR A 261 33.89 -17.06 15.94
C THR A 261 33.96 -15.76 15.14
N ILE A 262 32.89 -14.94 15.17
CA ILE A 262 32.75 -13.69 14.41
C ILE A 262 32.79 -12.43 15.31
N GLY A 263 32.70 -11.26 14.67
CA GLY A 263 32.72 -9.93 15.27
C GLY A 263 31.42 -9.58 16.01
N SER A 264 31.41 -8.45 16.73
CA SER A 264 30.23 -7.94 17.43
C SER A 264 29.55 -6.79 16.69
N LEU A 265 28.23 -6.69 16.81
CA LEU A 265 27.40 -5.58 16.35
C LEU A 265 26.98 -4.71 17.54
N TRP A 266 27.34 -3.43 17.50
CA TRP A 266 27.00 -2.46 18.53
C TRP A 266 25.88 -1.54 18.05
N ALA A 267 24.63 -1.86 18.43
CA ALA A 267 23.47 -1.07 18.05
C ALA A 267 23.22 0.10 19.02
N GLU A 268 23.19 1.32 18.46
CA GLU A 268 22.62 2.50 19.11
C GLU A 268 21.22 2.73 18.53
N PRO A 269 20.14 2.24 19.19
CA PRO A 269 18.80 2.37 18.65
C PRO A 269 18.33 3.82 18.63
N ALA A 270 17.55 4.17 17.60
CA ALA A 270 16.73 5.37 17.60
C ALA A 270 15.59 5.25 18.62
N ASP A 271 15.04 6.39 19.06
CA ASP A 271 13.95 6.43 20.04
C ASP A 271 12.61 5.93 19.48
N SER A 272 12.42 6.05 18.17
CA SER A 272 11.19 5.67 17.47
C SER A 272 11.50 5.38 16.00
N TRP A 273 10.45 5.00 15.27
CA TRP A 273 10.43 5.08 13.81
C TRP A 273 11.01 6.40 13.31
N LEU A 274 11.84 6.33 12.27
CA LEU A 274 12.49 7.47 11.65
C LEU A 274 11.65 7.98 10.45
N PRO A 275 11.03 9.17 10.53
CA PRO A 275 10.36 9.79 9.38
C PRO A 275 11.39 10.20 8.30
N GLY A 276 10.93 10.49 7.08
CA GLY A 276 11.81 10.87 5.97
C GLY A 276 12.66 9.74 5.38
N THR A 277 12.43 8.49 5.83
CA THR A 277 13.14 7.30 5.34
C THR A 277 12.38 6.62 4.20
N GLY A 278 13.11 5.91 3.35
CA GLY A 278 12.58 5.31 2.12
C GLY A 278 12.41 6.34 0.99
N PRO A 279 11.87 5.92 -0.18
CA PRO A 279 11.76 6.79 -1.33
C PRO A 279 10.84 7.98 -1.05
N CYS A 280 11.30 9.19 -1.38
CA CYS A 280 10.50 10.40 -1.22
C CYS A 280 9.45 10.50 -2.34
N PRO A 281 8.15 10.60 -2.03
CA PRO A 281 7.14 10.93 -3.01
C PRO A 281 7.24 12.41 -3.41
N ALA A 282 6.56 12.78 -4.49
CA ALA A 282 6.42 14.16 -4.90
C ALA A 282 5.60 14.93 -3.87
N ALA A 283 5.89 16.21 -3.71
CA ALA A 283 5.03 17.09 -2.93
C ALA A 283 3.62 17.09 -3.51
N LEU A 284 2.61 17.10 -2.64
CA LEU A 284 1.21 17.00 -3.02
C LEU A 284 0.45 18.24 -2.55
N HIS A 285 -0.31 18.82 -3.45
CA HIS A 285 -1.24 19.91 -3.16
C HIS A 285 -2.67 19.42 -3.37
N LEU A 286 -3.53 19.76 -2.41
CA LEU A 286 -4.97 19.55 -2.52
C LEU A 286 -5.60 20.86 -2.97
N GLU A 287 -6.12 20.88 -4.19
CA GLU A 287 -6.75 22.09 -4.75
C GLU A 287 -8.27 21.90 -4.81
N PRO A 288 -9.07 22.85 -4.29
CA PRO A 288 -10.51 22.83 -4.51
C PRO A 288 -10.85 22.76 -6.00
N ASP A 289 -11.76 21.84 -6.35
CA ASP A 289 -12.22 21.64 -7.72
C ASP A 289 -13.71 21.97 -7.87
N ALA A 290 -14.55 21.32 -7.08
CA ALA A 290 -16.00 21.52 -7.08
C ALA A 290 -16.59 21.23 -5.70
N GLU A 291 -17.75 21.81 -5.44
CA GLU A 291 -18.55 21.54 -4.24
C GLU A 291 -19.99 21.26 -4.66
N LEU A 292 -20.59 20.24 -4.06
CA LEU A 292 -21.99 19.91 -4.25
C LEU A 292 -22.75 20.16 -2.98
N PHE A 293 -23.95 20.72 -3.13
CA PHE A 293 -24.79 21.11 -2.01
C PHE A 293 -25.90 20.08 -1.80
N GLY A 294 -25.98 19.58 -0.58
CA GLY A 294 -27.15 18.88 -0.06
C GLY A 294 -27.99 19.79 0.82
N ASP A 295 -29.15 19.27 1.21
CA ASP A 295 -30.02 19.94 2.19
C ASP A 295 -29.71 19.49 3.65
N GLY A 296 -28.60 18.74 3.82
CA GLY A 296 -28.13 18.20 5.09
C GLY A 296 -26.71 17.62 4.98
N PHE A 297 -26.19 17.09 6.09
CA PHE A 297 -24.82 16.58 6.21
C PHE A 297 -24.58 15.26 5.44
N PHE A 298 -23.32 15.01 5.08
CA PHE A 298 -22.90 13.78 4.39
C PHE A 298 -21.83 13.01 5.19
N ASP A 299 -22.27 12.21 6.16
CA ASP A 299 -21.39 11.34 6.96
C ASP A 299 -21.13 9.97 6.32
N ALA A 300 -22.07 9.48 5.52
CA ALA A 300 -21.96 8.17 4.89
C ALA A 300 -20.86 8.18 3.81
N GLY A 301 -20.07 7.12 3.76
CA GLY A 301 -19.18 6.89 2.62
C GLY A 301 -19.99 6.78 1.33
N ALA A 302 -19.55 7.48 0.28
CA ALA A 302 -20.14 7.33 -1.04
C ALA A 302 -19.71 6.02 -1.70
N VAL A 303 -20.45 5.57 -2.71
CA VAL A 303 -20.03 4.50 -3.64
C VAL A 303 -20.07 5.01 -5.07
N SER A 304 -19.30 4.38 -5.96
CA SER A 304 -19.25 4.80 -7.36
C SER A 304 -19.17 3.61 -8.32
N ASP A 305 -19.74 3.80 -9.52
CA ASP A 305 -19.51 2.92 -10.68
C ASP A 305 -18.41 3.45 -11.63
N GLY A 306 -17.63 4.44 -11.18
CA GLY A 306 -16.59 5.11 -11.94
C GLY A 306 -17.07 6.32 -12.75
N GLN A 307 -18.37 6.46 -12.98
CA GLN A 307 -18.96 7.60 -13.69
C GLN A 307 -19.92 8.40 -12.82
N THR A 308 -20.61 7.71 -11.92
CA THR A 308 -21.60 8.29 -11.01
C THR A 308 -21.22 7.98 -9.58
N ILE A 309 -21.45 8.93 -8.68
CA ILE A 309 -21.24 8.86 -7.25
C ILE A 309 -22.61 8.82 -6.58
N TYR A 310 -22.82 7.86 -5.68
CA TYR A 310 -24.07 7.64 -4.96
C TYR A 310 -23.85 7.72 -3.46
N LEU A 311 -24.70 8.47 -2.77
CA LEU A 311 -24.63 8.62 -1.32
C LEU A 311 -25.95 9.13 -0.72
N PRO A 312 -26.25 8.79 0.53
CA PRO A 312 -27.33 9.41 1.28
C PRO A 312 -26.89 10.70 1.98
N GLY A 313 -27.86 11.57 2.24
CA GLY A 313 -27.72 12.75 3.09
C GLY A 313 -28.58 12.65 4.35
N TRP A 314 -28.20 13.43 5.36
CA TRP A 314 -28.97 13.60 6.60
C TRP A 314 -30.30 14.35 6.41
N ASP A 315 -30.59 14.84 5.22
CA ASP A 315 -31.89 15.38 4.84
C ASP A 315 -32.93 14.28 4.54
N GLY A 316 -32.54 13.01 4.69
CA GLY A 316 -33.41 11.86 4.41
C GLY A 316 -33.54 11.56 2.91
N SER A 317 -32.55 11.96 2.11
CA SER A 317 -32.51 11.70 0.67
C SER A 317 -31.31 10.87 0.24
N ALA A 318 -31.45 10.16 -0.88
CA ALA A 318 -30.35 9.60 -1.64
C ALA A 318 -30.07 10.46 -2.88
N TYR A 319 -28.80 10.54 -3.25
CA TYR A 319 -28.34 11.34 -4.37
C TYR A 319 -27.50 10.51 -5.34
N ALA A 320 -27.55 10.90 -6.61
CA ALA A 320 -26.58 10.52 -7.61
C ALA A 320 -26.00 11.76 -8.27
N PHE A 321 -24.67 11.80 -8.40
CA PHE A 321 -23.93 12.86 -9.07
C PHE A 321 -23.01 12.26 -10.12
N ASP A 322 -22.94 12.86 -11.30
CA ASP A 322 -21.96 12.44 -12.30
C ASP A 322 -20.53 12.83 -11.88
N SER A 323 -19.52 12.38 -12.63
CA SER A 323 -18.14 12.70 -12.31
C SER A 323 -17.85 14.20 -12.39
N ARG A 324 -18.65 15.01 -13.10
CA ARG A 324 -18.51 16.48 -13.13
C ARG A 324 -19.18 17.16 -11.94
N GLY A 325 -19.80 16.37 -11.05
CA GLY A 325 -20.55 16.85 -9.90
C GLY A 325 -21.98 17.28 -10.23
N GLN A 326 -22.49 17.05 -11.43
CA GLN A 326 -23.88 17.39 -11.74
C GLN A 326 -24.82 16.36 -11.12
N ARG A 327 -25.87 16.83 -10.46
CA ARG A 327 -26.87 15.95 -9.85
C ARG A 327 -27.67 15.26 -10.95
N VAL A 328 -27.51 13.94 -11.05
CA VAL A 328 -28.27 13.07 -11.95
C VAL A 328 -29.69 12.90 -11.41
N TRP A 329 -29.83 12.59 -10.12
CA TRP A 329 -31.12 12.49 -9.45
C TRP A 329 -31.03 12.71 -7.94
N LYS A 330 -32.18 13.04 -7.33
CA LYS A 330 -32.41 13.08 -5.88
C LYS A 330 -33.67 12.25 -5.58
N GLN A 331 -33.59 11.34 -4.62
CA GLN A 331 -34.73 10.54 -4.18
C GLN A 331 -34.94 10.73 -2.67
N ALA A 332 -36.13 11.22 -2.28
CA ALA A 332 -36.52 11.23 -0.88
C ALA A 332 -36.72 9.80 -0.36
N LEU A 333 -36.04 9.45 0.72
CA LEU A 333 -36.14 8.14 1.38
C LEU A 333 -37.26 8.13 2.43
N GLY A 334 -37.54 9.30 3.01
CA GLY A 334 -38.52 9.53 4.07
C GLY A 334 -37.92 9.59 5.47
N GLU A 335 -36.72 9.04 5.64
CA GLU A 335 -35.96 9.00 6.88
C GLU A 335 -34.46 9.05 6.57
N VAL A 336 -33.65 9.42 7.58
CA VAL A 336 -32.18 9.52 7.45
C VAL A 336 -31.55 8.16 7.14
N ALA A 337 -30.57 8.14 6.25
CA ALA A 337 -29.66 7.02 6.04
C ALA A 337 -28.22 7.50 6.30
N ASP A 338 -27.55 6.91 7.29
CA ASP A 338 -26.21 7.33 7.74
C ASP A 338 -25.11 6.31 7.44
N ALA A 339 -25.46 5.16 6.85
CA ALA A 339 -24.51 4.16 6.37
C ALA A 339 -24.28 4.31 4.86
N GLY A 340 -23.07 3.95 4.42
CA GLY A 340 -22.76 3.88 2.99
C GLY A 340 -23.69 2.90 2.26
N PRO A 341 -24.18 3.25 1.06
CA PRO A 341 -25.09 2.38 0.32
C PRO A 341 -24.34 1.18 -0.26
N ALA A 342 -25.06 0.07 -0.52
CA ALA A 342 -24.50 -1.03 -1.31
C ALA A 342 -24.87 -0.86 -2.79
N LEU A 343 -23.94 -1.18 -3.68
CA LEU A 343 -24.09 -1.02 -5.13
C LEU A 343 -24.14 -2.37 -5.85
N ASP A 344 -24.99 -2.47 -6.87
CA ASP A 344 -25.00 -3.53 -7.87
C ASP A 344 -25.20 -2.94 -9.29
N GLY A 345 -25.09 -3.77 -10.33
CA GLY A 345 -25.18 -3.41 -11.75
C GLY A 345 -26.40 -2.58 -12.14
N GLY A 346 -27.52 -2.68 -11.42
CA GLY A 346 -28.70 -1.84 -11.66
C GLY A 346 -29.39 -1.28 -10.42
N ARG A 347 -28.86 -1.51 -9.22
CA ARG A 347 -29.54 -1.16 -7.96
C ARG A 347 -28.61 -0.48 -6.97
N LEU A 348 -29.18 0.45 -6.22
CA LEU A 348 -28.59 1.06 -5.03
C LEU A 348 -29.41 0.65 -3.82
N TYR A 349 -28.76 0.04 -2.81
CA TYR A 349 -29.43 -0.39 -1.58
C TYR A 349 -29.08 0.53 -0.43
N LEU A 350 -30.09 0.93 0.34
CA LEU A 350 -29.97 1.88 1.45
C LEU A 350 -30.77 1.38 2.65
N GLN A 351 -30.29 1.70 3.85
CA GLN A 351 -30.98 1.41 5.11
C GLN A 351 -31.22 2.73 5.85
N THR A 352 -32.44 2.94 6.31
CA THR A 352 -32.86 4.18 6.97
C THR A 352 -33.10 3.97 8.46
N TRP A 353 -33.11 5.07 9.22
CA TRP A 353 -33.48 5.09 10.64
C TRP A 353 -34.93 4.67 10.88
N GLY A 354 -35.79 4.78 9.86
CA GLY A 354 -37.18 4.31 9.87
C GLY A 354 -37.38 2.79 9.85
N ARG A 355 -36.30 2.00 10.04
CA ARG A 355 -36.31 0.52 9.96
C ARG A 355 -36.60 -0.03 8.57
N GLU A 356 -36.30 0.75 7.54
CA GLU A 356 -36.54 0.36 6.16
C GLU A 356 -35.24 0.11 5.41
N VAL A 357 -35.26 -0.95 4.60
CA VAL A 357 -34.27 -1.20 3.55
C VAL A 357 -34.94 -0.93 2.21
N LEU A 358 -34.30 -0.14 1.37
CA LEU A 358 -34.79 0.22 0.05
C LEU A 358 -33.81 -0.28 -0.99
N ALA A 359 -34.34 -0.76 -2.13
CA ALA A 359 -33.58 -0.77 -3.38
C ALA A 359 -34.12 0.33 -4.30
N LEU A 360 -33.22 1.12 -4.84
CA LEU A 360 -33.50 2.12 -5.86
C LEU A 360 -32.93 1.66 -7.20
N ASP A 361 -33.60 2.01 -8.29
CA ASP A 361 -33.02 1.94 -9.63
C ASP A 361 -31.85 2.91 -9.70
N ARG A 362 -30.67 2.39 -10.04
CA ARG A 362 -29.44 3.18 -10.03
C ARG A 362 -29.47 4.34 -11.05
N SER A 363 -30.17 4.18 -12.16
CA SER A 363 -30.18 5.15 -13.27
C SER A 363 -31.04 6.38 -12.98
N ASN A 364 -32.09 6.22 -12.19
CA ASN A 364 -33.13 7.24 -12.03
C ASN A 364 -33.61 7.45 -10.58
N GLY A 365 -33.08 6.68 -9.63
CA GLY A 365 -33.38 6.79 -8.20
C GLY A 365 -34.74 6.22 -7.78
N ARG A 366 -35.56 5.69 -8.69
CA ARG A 366 -36.91 5.22 -8.35
C ARG A 366 -36.86 4.02 -7.40
N PRO A 367 -37.68 4.00 -6.33
CA PRO A 367 -37.79 2.83 -5.46
C PRO A 367 -38.32 1.61 -6.23
N LEU A 368 -37.58 0.50 -6.15
CA LEU A 368 -37.94 -0.79 -6.74
C LEU A 368 -38.66 -1.69 -5.74
N TRP A 369 -38.17 -1.72 -4.50
CA TRP A 369 -38.79 -2.46 -3.40
C TRP A 369 -38.42 -1.85 -2.05
N ARG A 370 -39.21 -2.20 -1.03
CA ARG A 370 -38.96 -1.85 0.39
C ARG A 370 -39.11 -3.09 1.27
N PHE A 371 -38.29 -3.16 2.30
CA PHE A 371 -38.41 -4.14 3.38
C PHE A 371 -38.38 -3.39 4.72
N ARG A 372 -39.30 -3.72 5.64
CA ARG A 372 -39.37 -3.12 6.97
C ARG A 372 -39.18 -4.18 8.04
N TYR A 373 -38.34 -3.93 9.03
CA TYR A 373 -38.13 -4.83 10.17
C TYR A 373 -38.70 -4.26 11.48
N PRO A 374 -38.96 -5.10 12.51
CA PRO A 374 -39.56 -4.67 13.77
C PRO A 374 -38.67 -3.72 14.58
N GLU A 375 -39.28 -2.95 15.50
CA GLU A 375 -38.60 -2.11 16.50
C GLU A 375 -37.83 -2.94 17.52
N SER A 376 -36.90 -2.26 18.18
CA SER A 376 -36.23 -2.72 19.38
C SER A 376 -36.19 -1.59 20.43
N ALA A 377 -36.05 -1.96 21.70
CA ALA A 377 -35.80 -1.00 22.78
C ALA A 377 -34.41 -0.32 22.68
N HIS A 378 -33.56 -0.77 21.74
CA HIS A 378 -32.19 -0.31 21.54
C HIS A 378 -32.01 0.51 20.26
N ASP A 379 -33.11 1.03 19.70
CA ASP A 379 -33.13 1.84 18.49
C ASP A 379 -32.49 3.23 18.77
N ASP A 380 -31.24 3.44 18.29
CA ASP A 380 -30.41 4.62 18.60
C ASP A 380 -29.83 5.36 17.37
N HIS A 381 -30.44 5.15 16.20
CA HIS A 381 -30.15 5.93 14.97
C HIS A 381 -28.72 5.79 14.40
N ARG A 382 -28.12 4.60 14.48
CA ARG A 382 -26.86 4.25 13.78
C ARG A 382 -26.98 2.92 13.05
N GLN A 383 -26.71 2.90 11.74
CA GLN A 383 -26.82 1.70 10.90
C GLN A 383 -25.45 1.15 10.47
N GLY A 384 -25.35 -0.18 10.36
CA GLY A 384 -24.24 -0.82 9.66
C GLY A 384 -24.42 -0.76 8.14
N GLY A 385 -23.32 -0.81 7.39
CA GLY A 385 -23.38 -0.89 5.93
C GLY A 385 -24.00 -2.20 5.44
N LEU A 386 -24.75 -2.14 4.33
CA LEU A 386 -25.32 -3.30 3.66
C LEU A 386 -24.26 -4.03 2.84
N VAL A 387 -24.34 -5.36 2.74
CA VAL A 387 -23.39 -6.15 1.93
C VAL A 387 -24.12 -7.13 1.03
N ARG A 388 -23.83 -7.09 -0.27
CA ARG A 388 -24.39 -8.03 -1.24
C ARG A 388 -23.46 -9.24 -1.44
N VAL A 389 -24.02 -10.43 -1.33
CA VAL A 389 -23.33 -11.72 -1.53
C VAL A 389 -24.16 -12.58 -2.47
N GLY A 390 -23.73 -12.68 -3.73
CA GLY A 390 -24.51 -13.35 -4.77
C GLY A 390 -25.91 -12.73 -4.93
N LYS A 391 -26.96 -13.53 -4.70
CA LYS A 391 -28.35 -13.06 -4.75
C LYS A 391 -28.84 -12.45 -3.44
N GLN A 392 -28.08 -12.55 -2.36
CA GLN A 392 -28.50 -12.14 -1.04
C GLN A 392 -27.97 -10.72 -0.73
N LEU A 393 -28.80 -9.92 -0.09
CA LEU A 393 -28.41 -8.65 0.53
C LEU A 393 -28.44 -8.84 2.05
N LEU A 394 -27.28 -8.76 2.68
CA LEU A 394 -27.11 -8.81 4.12
C LEU A 394 -27.40 -7.43 4.72
N VAL A 395 -28.29 -7.41 5.71
CA VAL A 395 -28.80 -6.21 6.38
C VAL A 395 -28.49 -6.34 7.88
N PRO A 396 -27.40 -5.72 8.36
CA PRO A 396 -27.16 -5.60 9.78
C PRO A 396 -28.17 -4.62 10.38
N ALA A 397 -29.18 -5.14 11.08
CA ALA A 397 -30.20 -4.29 11.67
C ALA A 397 -29.85 -3.89 13.11
N TRP A 398 -30.25 -2.68 13.47
CA TRP A 398 -30.13 -2.15 14.82
C TRP A 398 -30.93 -2.94 15.88
N ASN A 399 -31.88 -3.80 15.50
CA ASN A 399 -32.64 -4.65 16.42
C ASN A 399 -31.87 -5.94 16.78
N GLY A 400 -30.58 -5.99 16.47
CA GLY A 400 -29.71 -7.11 16.79
C GLY A 400 -29.71 -8.24 15.78
N ARG A 401 -30.56 -8.17 14.75
CA ARG A 401 -30.71 -9.24 13.77
C ARG A 401 -29.99 -8.93 12.48
N LEU A 402 -29.27 -9.91 11.96
CA LEU A 402 -28.81 -9.92 10.58
C LEU A 402 -29.91 -10.52 9.71
N TYR A 403 -30.41 -9.77 8.74
CA TYR A 403 -31.34 -10.28 7.74
C TYR A 403 -30.61 -10.55 6.44
N ALA A 404 -31.00 -11.59 5.71
CA ALA A 404 -30.69 -11.73 4.30
C ALA A 404 -31.95 -11.60 3.47
N LEU A 405 -31.93 -10.67 2.53
CA LEU A 405 -33.00 -10.43 1.58
C LEU A 405 -32.57 -10.91 0.20
N ASP A 406 -33.52 -11.35 -0.63
CA ASP A 406 -33.28 -11.45 -2.07
C ASP A 406 -33.01 -10.04 -2.60
N ALA A 407 -31.83 -9.81 -3.16
CA ALA A 407 -31.40 -8.49 -3.63
C ALA A 407 -32.29 -7.98 -4.78
N GLY A 408 -32.90 -8.87 -5.56
CA GLY A 408 -33.78 -8.52 -6.67
C GLY A 408 -35.15 -8.03 -6.22
N SER A 409 -35.74 -8.68 -5.20
CA SER A 409 -37.14 -8.46 -4.81
C SER A 409 -37.35 -7.94 -3.38
N GLY A 410 -36.31 -7.89 -2.54
CA GLY A 410 -36.41 -7.52 -1.12
C GLY A 410 -37.10 -8.57 -0.23
N LYS A 411 -37.35 -9.78 -0.74
CA LYS A 411 -38.01 -10.85 0.02
C LYS A 411 -37.06 -11.39 1.07
N LEU A 412 -37.53 -11.55 2.30
CA LEU A 412 -36.75 -12.19 3.36
C LEU A 412 -36.41 -13.64 3.00
N LEU A 413 -35.13 -13.96 3.01
CA LEU A 413 -34.61 -15.32 2.82
C LEU A 413 -34.38 -16.01 4.17
N TRP A 414 -33.64 -15.34 5.06
CA TRP A 414 -33.39 -15.79 6.42
C TRP A 414 -33.08 -14.61 7.33
N LYS A 415 -33.11 -14.84 8.65
CA LYS A 415 -32.65 -13.89 9.66
C LYS A 415 -31.98 -14.63 10.80
N GLN A 416 -30.96 -14.02 11.39
CA GLN A 416 -30.24 -14.56 12.55
C GLN A 416 -30.16 -13.50 13.65
N ASP A 417 -30.34 -13.92 14.89
CA ASP A 417 -30.09 -13.09 16.06
C ASP A 417 -28.60 -13.06 16.38
N CYS A 418 -28.02 -11.86 16.36
CA CYS A 418 -26.61 -11.58 16.61
C CYS A 418 -26.40 -10.70 17.87
N GLY A 419 -27.46 -10.45 18.65
CA GLY A 419 -27.38 -9.79 19.95
C GLY A 419 -27.73 -8.30 19.94
N ALA A 420 -26.84 -7.43 20.44
CA ALA A 420 -27.07 -5.99 20.51
C ALA A 420 -27.01 -5.32 19.12
N PRO A 421 -27.40 -4.04 18.97
CA PRO A 421 -27.50 -3.39 17.66
C PRO A 421 -26.27 -3.57 16.77
N LEU A 422 -26.51 -3.90 15.49
CA LEU A 422 -25.48 -4.18 14.50
C LEU A 422 -25.10 -2.88 13.78
N ARG A 423 -24.03 -2.22 14.24
CA ARG A 423 -23.60 -0.90 13.75
C ARG A 423 -22.49 -0.92 12.71
N ALA A 424 -21.98 -2.11 12.39
CA ALA A 424 -20.94 -2.31 11.40
C ALA A 424 -21.41 -3.29 10.33
N ALA A 425 -20.89 -3.11 9.11
CA ALA A 425 -21.18 -4.00 8.01
C ALA A 425 -20.63 -5.41 8.31
N PRO A 426 -21.33 -6.49 7.90
CA PRO A 426 -20.73 -7.82 7.94
C PRO A 426 -19.56 -7.91 6.98
N ALA A 427 -18.54 -8.68 7.34
CA ALA A 427 -17.51 -9.10 6.39
C ALA A 427 -17.83 -10.51 5.88
N VAL A 428 -17.57 -10.78 4.59
CA VAL A 428 -17.75 -12.12 4.02
C VAL A 428 -16.42 -12.62 3.48
N ALA A 429 -15.95 -13.74 4.01
CA ALA A 429 -14.68 -14.35 3.63
C ALA A 429 -14.85 -15.87 3.57
N ARG A 430 -14.37 -16.49 2.47
CA ARG A 430 -14.29 -17.95 2.28
C ARG A 430 -15.56 -18.71 2.71
N GLY A 431 -16.73 -18.19 2.33
CA GLY A 431 -18.03 -18.82 2.58
C GLY A 431 -18.61 -18.59 3.98
N ARG A 432 -18.05 -17.65 4.75
CA ARG A 432 -18.53 -17.29 6.09
C ARG A 432 -18.84 -15.81 6.20
N ILE A 433 -19.80 -15.49 7.06
CA ILE A 433 -20.23 -14.14 7.40
C ILE A 433 -19.73 -13.83 8.81
N PHE A 434 -19.03 -12.72 8.97
CA PHE A 434 -18.53 -12.20 10.24
C PHE A 434 -19.34 -10.96 10.60
N GLN A 435 -20.29 -11.12 11.51
CA GLN A 435 -21.19 -10.05 11.93
C GLN A 435 -20.78 -9.49 13.30
N PRO A 436 -20.21 -8.28 13.35
CA PRO A 436 -19.96 -7.57 14.62
C PRO A 436 -21.26 -7.05 15.24
N SER A 437 -21.30 -7.00 16.57
CA SER A 437 -22.37 -6.39 17.37
C SER A 437 -21.83 -5.31 18.30
N GLY A 438 -22.65 -4.30 18.59
CA GLY A 438 -22.35 -3.26 19.58
C GLY A 438 -22.16 -3.77 21.01
N SER A 439 -22.45 -5.05 21.29
CA SER A 439 -22.17 -5.71 22.58
C SER A 439 -20.71 -6.13 22.75
N GLY A 440 -19.92 -6.14 21.68
CA GLY A 440 -18.59 -6.77 21.65
C GLY A 440 -18.61 -8.21 21.17
N ARG A 441 -19.79 -8.72 20.81
CA ARG A 441 -19.98 -10.04 20.22
C ARG A 441 -19.66 -10.04 18.73
N LEU A 442 -18.87 -11.01 18.28
CA LEU A 442 -18.73 -11.38 16.86
C LEU A 442 -19.50 -12.69 16.61
N SER A 443 -20.47 -12.66 15.70
CA SER A 443 -21.16 -13.86 15.23
C SER A 443 -20.54 -14.33 13.92
N ILE A 444 -20.17 -15.60 13.82
CA ILE A 444 -19.69 -16.21 12.58
C ILE A 444 -20.79 -17.13 12.06
N LEU A 445 -21.24 -16.89 10.83
CA LEU A 445 -22.34 -17.61 10.20
C LEU A 445 -21.90 -18.25 8.87
N SER A 446 -22.62 -19.28 8.44
CA SER A 446 -22.59 -19.75 7.06
C SER A 446 -23.37 -18.81 6.13
N LEU A 447 -23.20 -18.95 4.81
CA LEU A 447 -23.90 -18.11 3.82
C LEU A 447 -25.43 -18.30 3.78
N ASP A 448 -25.96 -19.38 4.35
CA ASP A 448 -27.39 -19.64 4.53
C ASP A 448 -27.92 -19.18 5.89
N GLY A 449 -27.08 -18.49 6.68
CA GLY A 449 -27.50 -17.82 7.91
C GLY A 449 -27.43 -18.69 9.17
N GLN A 450 -26.85 -19.90 9.10
CA GLN A 450 -26.67 -20.73 10.30
C GLN A 450 -25.54 -20.15 11.15
N LEU A 451 -25.81 -19.93 12.44
CA LEU A 451 -24.79 -19.53 13.40
C LEU A 451 -23.80 -20.68 13.61
N LEU A 452 -22.54 -20.47 13.23
CA LEU A 452 -21.47 -21.45 13.39
C LEU A 452 -20.79 -21.30 14.75
N THR A 453 -20.45 -20.06 15.13
CA THR A 453 -19.84 -19.76 16.43
C THR A 453 -20.05 -18.31 16.82
N THR A 454 -19.76 -17.99 18.07
CA THR A 454 -19.83 -16.66 18.65
C THR A 454 -18.61 -16.41 19.52
N LEU A 455 -18.03 -15.22 19.40
CA LEU A 455 -16.92 -14.76 20.24
C LEU A 455 -17.36 -13.52 21.01
N ASP A 456 -16.99 -13.44 22.29
CA ASP A 456 -17.12 -12.23 23.09
C ASP A 456 -15.73 -11.58 23.23
N LEU A 457 -15.61 -10.36 22.74
CA LEU A 457 -14.36 -9.62 22.70
C LEU A 457 -14.31 -8.48 23.74
N GLY A 458 -15.29 -8.42 24.65
CA GLY A 458 -15.28 -7.58 25.85
C GLY A 458 -15.47 -6.08 25.62
N ALA A 459 -15.51 -5.60 24.36
CA ALA A 459 -15.76 -4.21 24.02
C ALA A 459 -16.50 -4.07 22.68
N PRO A 460 -17.38 -3.05 22.50
CA PRO A 460 -18.21 -2.89 21.31
C PRO A 460 -17.44 -3.00 19.99
N LEU A 461 -18.02 -3.70 19.02
CA LEU A 461 -17.49 -3.80 17.65
C LEU A 461 -18.30 -2.85 16.75
N LEU A 462 -17.69 -1.72 16.39
CA LEU A 462 -18.36 -0.61 15.71
C LEU A 462 -17.84 -0.35 14.29
N SER A 463 -16.75 -0.99 13.89
CA SER A 463 -16.16 -0.85 12.57
C SER A 463 -16.29 -2.14 11.76
N THR A 464 -16.33 -1.99 10.44
CA THR A 464 -16.41 -3.12 9.50
C THR A 464 -15.15 -3.99 9.61
N PRO A 465 -15.27 -5.32 9.76
CA PRO A 465 -14.10 -6.20 9.74
C PRO A 465 -13.43 -6.18 8.37
N LEU A 466 -12.10 -6.12 8.37
CA LEU A 466 -11.26 -6.18 7.18
C LEU A 466 -10.99 -7.62 6.79
N VAL A 467 -11.38 -8.01 5.58
CA VAL A 467 -11.07 -9.34 5.04
C VAL A 467 -9.61 -9.43 4.64
N THR A 468 -8.95 -10.53 5.01
CA THR A 468 -7.57 -10.85 4.62
C THR A 468 -7.48 -12.24 3.99
N ALA A 469 -6.31 -12.58 3.44
CA ALA A 469 -6.04 -13.92 2.96
C ALA A 469 -6.14 -15.01 4.05
N GLY A 470 -5.92 -14.65 5.32
CA GLY A 470 -5.94 -15.58 6.46
C GLY A 470 -7.22 -15.57 7.29
N GLY A 471 -8.12 -14.60 7.10
CA GLY A 471 -9.32 -14.47 7.94
C GLY A 471 -9.90 -13.06 7.89
N VAL A 472 -10.21 -12.52 9.06
CA VAL A 472 -10.63 -11.13 9.24
C VAL A 472 -9.75 -10.43 10.28
N ILE A 473 -9.55 -9.13 10.10
CA ILE A 473 -9.01 -8.23 11.12
C ILE A 473 -10.15 -7.32 11.58
N LEU A 474 -10.32 -7.15 12.88
CA LEU A 474 -11.36 -6.31 13.48
C LEU A 474 -10.79 -5.45 14.60
N VAL A 475 -11.53 -4.40 14.95
CA VAL A 475 -11.11 -3.45 15.98
C VAL A 475 -12.24 -3.28 16.99
N THR A 476 -11.92 -3.43 18.28
CA THR A 476 -12.85 -3.10 19.36
C THR A 476 -12.82 -1.60 19.63
N ARG A 477 -13.92 -1.05 20.16
CA ARG A 477 -13.96 0.35 20.62
C ARG A 477 -12.86 0.66 21.66
N GLY A 478 -12.44 -0.35 22.42
CA GLY A 478 -11.37 -0.24 23.43
C GLY A 478 -9.97 -0.07 22.85
N GLY A 479 -9.77 -0.29 21.54
CA GLY A 479 -8.46 -0.18 20.89
C GLY A 479 -7.77 -1.50 20.60
N ASP A 480 -8.43 -2.63 20.82
CA ASP A 480 -7.88 -3.92 20.45
C ASP A 480 -8.06 -4.17 18.96
N VAL A 481 -6.96 -4.42 18.26
CA VAL A 481 -6.92 -4.93 16.90
C VAL A 481 -6.68 -6.44 16.97
N LEU A 482 -7.56 -7.24 16.38
CA LEU A 482 -7.47 -8.70 16.40
C LEU A 482 -7.53 -9.24 14.98
N ALA A 483 -6.61 -10.15 14.66
CA ALA A 483 -6.78 -11.04 13.50
C ALA A 483 -7.33 -12.38 13.96
N LEU A 484 -8.37 -12.84 13.28
CA LEU A 484 -8.98 -14.14 13.48
C LEU A 484 -8.93 -14.92 12.18
N ASP A 485 -8.78 -16.23 12.24
CA ASP A 485 -9.03 -17.09 11.08
C ASP A 485 -10.52 -17.31 10.83
N ASP A 486 -10.85 -18.15 9.86
CA ASP A 486 -12.24 -18.38 9.45
C ASP A 486 -13.12 -18.99 10.53
N ASP A 487 -12.51 -19.76 11.44
CA ASP A 487 -13.15 -20.43 12.56
C ASP A 487 -13.24 -19.52 13.80
N GLY A 488 -12.75 -18.28 13.70
CA GLY A 488 -12.73 -17.34 14.80
C GLY A 488 -11.58 -17.58 15.77
N ARG A 489 -10.60 -18.43 15.44
CA ARG A 489 -9.42 -18.60 16.28
C ARG A 489 -8.52 -17.38 16.10
N GLN A 490 -8.11 -16.81 17.23
CA GLN A 490 -7.21 -15.66 17.25
C GLN A 490 -5.83 -16.03 16.69
N LEU A 491 -5.42 -15.33 15.64
CA LEU A 491 -4.08 -15.40 15.05
C LEU A 491 -3.13 -14.47 15.79
N TRP A 492 -3.56 -13.24 16.06
CA TRP A 492 -2.83 -12.26 16.88
C TRP A 492 -3.78 -11.21 17.45
N ARG A 493 -3.33 -10.50 18.48
CA ARG A 493 -4.03 -9.36 19.09
C ARG A 493 -3.03 -8.26 19.44
N ARG A 494 -3.42 -7.00 19.22
CA ARG A 494 -2.67 -5.81 19.58
C ARG A 494 -3.59 -4.80 20.25
N ASP A 495 -3.26 -4.42 21.47
CA ASP A 495 -3.87 -3.26 22.13
C ASP A 495 -3.14 -1.98 21.69
N LEU A 496 -3.87 -1.01 21.15
CA LEU A 496 -3.35 0.31 20.79
C LEU A 496 -3.35 1.28 21.97
N ALA A 497 -3.97 0.92 23.10
CA ALA A 497 -4.20 1.77 24.27
C ALA A 497 -4.94 3.09 23.92
N GLU A 498 -5.79 3.05 22.88
CA GLU A 498 -6.50 4.20 22.35
C GLU A 498 -7.92 3.82 21.97
N THR A 499 -8.87 4.72 22.24
CA THR A 499 -10.25 4.50 21.80
C THR A 499 -10.35 4.52 20.28
N CYS A 500 -11.01 3.50 19.74
CA CYS A 500 -11.41 3.41 18.33
C CYS A 500 -12.92 3.58 18.20
N TYR A 501 -13.39 3.95 17.01
CA TYR A 501 -14.82 4.14 16.78
C TYR A 501 -15.26 3.51 15.46
N TYR A 502 -15.81 4.29 14.51
CA TYR A 502 -16.35 3.74 13.26
C TYR A 502 -15.31 3.50 12.17
N GLY A 503 -14.15 4.17 12.24
CA GLY A 503 -13.08 4.01 11.26
C GLY A 503 -12.63 2.55 11.17
N ALA A 504 -12.78 1.95 9.98
CA ALA A 504 -12.37 0.59 9.73
C ALA A 504 -10.86 0.51 9.43
N PRO A 505 -10.20 -0.59 9.78
CA PRO A 505 -8.84 -0.82 9.35
C PRO A 505 -8.78 -1.10 7.83
N VAL A 506 -7.70 -0.68 7.18
CA VAL A 506 -7.49 -0.84 5.72
C VAL A 506 -6.19 -1.57 5.44
N LEU A 507 -6.22 -2.52 4.50
CA LEU A 507 -5.05 -3.29 4.07
C LEU A 507 -4.44 -2.71 2.79
N SER A 508 -3.13 -2.47 2.78
CA SER A 508 -2.37 -2.24 1.53
C SER A 508 -0.95 -2.77 1.68
N ASP A 509 -0.45 -3.50 0.67
CA ASP A 509 0.93 -4.05 0.64
C ASP A 509 1.36 -4.81 1.91
N GLY A 510 0.43 -5.55 2.52
CA GLY A 510 0.68 -6.32 3.76
C GLY A 510 0.75 -5.45 5.03
N LEU A 511 0.41 -4.17 4.93
CA LEU A 511 0.30 -3.25 6.05
C LEU A 511 -1.16 -2.90 6.35
N LEU A 512 -1.45 -2.76 7.63
CA LEU A 512 -2.72 -2.39 8.20
C LEU A 512 -2.68 -0.92 8.62
N TYR A 513 -3.63 -0.12 8.16
CA TYR A 513 -3.76 1.29 8.52
C TYR A 513 -5.06 1.52 9.27
N LEU A 514 -5.01 2.28 10.37
CA LEU A 514 -6.17 2.56 11.21
C LEU A 514 -6.08 3.96 11.81
N ALA A 515 -7.12 4.76 11.62
CA ALA A 515 -7.30 6.04 12.30
C ALA A 515 -8.15 5.85 13.56
N THR A 516 -7.76 6.48 14.66
CA THR A 516 -8.38 6.29 15.98
C THR A 516 -9.20 7.51 16.41
N ALA A 517 -10.14 7.28 17.33
CA ALA A 517 -10.89 8.35 17.98
C ALA A 517 -10.02 9.16 18.96
N ALA A 518 -8.81 8.70 19.27
CA ALA A 518 -7.81 9.46 20.00
C ALA A 518 -7.05 10.46 19.10
N GLY A 519 -7.28 10.44 17.78
CA GLY A 519 -6.66 11.36 16.83
C GLY A 519 -5.26 10.90 16.39
N ARG A 520 -5.07 9.59 16.22
CA ARG A 520 -3.82 9.02 15.70
C ARG A 520 -4.10 8.13 14.51
N LEU A 521 -3.18 8.14 13.53
CA LEU A 521 -3.13 7.19 12.44
C LEU A 521 -2.00 6.19 12.71
N HIS A 522 -2.35 4.90 12.79
CA HIS A 522 -1.42 3.80 13.03
C HIS A 522 -1.16 3.02 11.75
N CYS A 523 0.06 2.53 11.61
CA CYS A 523 0.47 1.54 10.63
C CYS A 523 1.05 0.32 11.33
N LEU A 524 0.49 -0.86 11.05
CA LEU A 524 0.92 -2.13 11.63
C LEU A 524 1.20 -3.15 10.53
N THR A 525 1.98 -4.19 10.82
CA THR A 525 2.06 -5.37 9.95
C THR A 525 0.73 -6.13 9.98
N ALA A 526 0.16 -6.48 8.84
CA ALA A 526 -1.14 -7.16 8.81
C ALA A 526 -1.09 -8.63 9.29
N ASP A 527 0.06 -9.29 9.14
CA ASP A 527 0.26 -10.70 9.51
C ASP A 527 0.48 -10.91 11.02
N ARG A 528 0.99 -9.90 11.73
CA ARG A 528 1.39 -10.02 13.15
C ARG A 528 0.89 -8.92 14.08
N GLY A 529 0.33 -7.83 13.56
CA GLY A 529 -0.07 -6.67 14.36
C GLY A 529 1.11 -5.96 15.04
N GLU A 530 2.32 -6.03 14.47
CA GLU A 530 3.49 -5.29 14.94
C GLU A 530 3.39 -3.82 14.50
N PRO A 531 3.49 -2.84 15.42
CA PRO A 531 3.43 -1.43 15.06
C PRO A 531 4.69 -1.02 14.28
N LEU A 532 4.50 -0.30 13.19
CA LEU A 532 5.60 0.24 12.38
C LEU A 532 5.82 1.70 12.70
N TRP A 533 4.78 2.50 12.52
CA TRP A 533 4.80 3.93 12.80
C TRP A 533 3.39 4.39 13.13
N SER A 534 3.32 5.55 13.76
CA SER A 534 2.07 6.25 14.01
C SER A 534 2.29 7.75 13.93
N VAL A 535 1.27 8.48 13.50
CA VAL A 535 1.31 9.95 13.42
C VAL A 535 0.05 10.55 14.02
N ASP A 536 0.21 11.70 14.66
CA ASP A 536 -0.92 12.43 15.22
C ASP A 536 -1.70 13.13 14.09
N LEU A 537 -3.03 12.97 14.13
CA LEU A 537 -3.98 13.69 13.30
C LEU A 537 -4.33 15.03 13.96
N ALA A 538 -4.92 15.94 13.19
CA ALA A 538 -5.34 17.23 13.73
C ALA A 538 -6.49 17.07 14.75
N GLY A 539 -7.30 16.02 14.65
CA GLY A 539 -8.28 15.62 15.67
C GLY A 539 -8.71 14.16 15.61
N PRO A 540 -9.67 13.75 16.47
CA PRO A 540 -10.29 12.42 16.43
C PRO A 540 -10.81 12.08 15.02
N SER A 541 -10.51 10.88 14.51
CA SER A 541 -11.02 10.44 13.23
C SER A 541 -12.00 9.28 13.38
N TYR A 542 -13.20 9.45 12.81
CA TYR A 542 -14.20 8.40 12.68
C TYR A 542 -14.32 7.88 11.24
N ALA A 543 -13.58 8.49 10.31
CA ALA A 543 -13.55 8.09 8.92
C ALA A 543 -12.69 6.84 8.73
N THR A 544 -13.09 5.99 7.78
CA THR A 544 -12.18 4.96 7.26
C THR A 544 -11.20 5.66 6.31
N PRO A 545 -9.88 5.49 6.47
CA PRO A 545 -8.91 6.08 5.54
C PRO A 545 -9.04 5.50 4.13
N LEU A 546 -8.68 6.29 3.12
CA LEU A 546 -8.49 5.80 1.75
C LEU A 546 -6.99 5.60 1.48
N ILE A 547 -6.61 4.43 0.97
CA ILE A 547 -5.25 4.18 0.50
C ILE A 547 -5.24 4.15 -1.02
N ALA A 548 -4.51 5.07 -1.66
CA ALA A 548 -4.41 5.12 -3.11
C ALA A 548 -3.06 5.69 -3.56
N GLY A 549 -2.38 4.99 -4.48
CA GLY A 549 -1.11 5.42 -5.07
C GLY A 549 -0.01 5.66 -4.02
N GLY A 550 0.09 4.79 -3.01
CA GLY A 550 1.09 4.93 -1.93
C GLY A 550 0.79 6.04 -0.90
N ARG A 551 -0.42 6.59 -0.91
CA ARG A 551 -0.85 7.68 -0.02
C ARG A 551 -2.05 7.26 0.81
N ILE A 552 -2.17 7.88 2.00
CA ILE A 552 -3.29 7.71 2.92
C ILE A 552 -4.04 9.02 2.99
N PHE A 553 -5.33 9.02 2.64
CA PHE A 553 -6.21 10.16 2.79
C PHE A 553 -7.13 9.92 3.97
N VAL A 554 -7.15 10.83 4.93
CA VAL A 554 -7.93 10.68 6.16
C VAL A 554 -8.53 12.02 6.56
N GLY A 555 -9.86 12.01 6.73
CA GLY A 555 -10.60 13.12 7.32
C GLY A 555 -10.73 12.95 8.83
N ASP A 556 -10.88 14.06 9.55
CA ASP A 556 -11.11 14.05 10.98
C ASP A 556 -12.31 14.90 11.43
N ASN A 557 -12.64 14.79 12.71
CA ASN A 557 -13.78 15.45 13.32
C ASN A 557 -13.56 16.95 13.59
N ARG A 558 -12.37 17.48 13.34
CA ARG A 558 -12.10 18.93 13.32
C ARG A 558 -12.24 19.51 11.91
N GLY A 559 -12.56 18.69 10.92
CA GLY A 559 -12.73 19.12 9.54
C GLY A 559 -11.42 19.20 8.77
N VAL A 560 -10.37 18.48 9.19
CA VAL A 560 -9.10 18.48 8.47
C VAL A 560 -9.00 17.24 7.58
N MET A 561 -8.72 17.45 6.30
CA MET A 561 -8.29 16.39 5.38
C MET A 561 -6.76 16.36 5.37
N GLN A 562 -6.18 15.24 5.79
CA GLN A 562 -4.74 15.03 5.82
C GLN A 562 -4.34 13.91 4.86
N VAL A 563 -3.18 14.09 4.22
CA VAL A 563 -2.58 13.09 3.35
C VAL A 563 -1.20 12.70 3.88
N PHE A 564 -0.96 11.41 4.02
CA PHE A 564 0.32 10.87 4.48
C PHE A 564 0.91 9.89 3.47
N ASN A 565 2.22 9.76 3.48
CA ASN A 565 2.93 8.71 2.77
C ASN A 565 2.65 7.37 3.46
N ALA A 566 2.06 6.41 2.74
CA ALA A 566 1.70 5.12 3.29
C ALA A 566 2.91 4.27 3.71
N LEU A 567 4.10 4.57 3.18
CA LEU A 567 5.30 3.85 3.50
C LEU A 567 5.82 4.18 4.92
N ASN A 568 5.87 5.47 5.24
CA ASN A 568 6.64 5.97 6.38
C ASN A 568 5.88 6.95 7.31
N GLY A 569 4.64 7.30 6.97
CA GLY A 569 3.82 8.21 7.74
C GLY A 569 4.12 9.70 7.52
N ASP A 570 5.03 10.06 6.61
CA ASP A 570 5.37 11.46 6.40
C ASP A 570 4.16 12.26 5.89
N PRO A 571 3.90 13.47 6.41
CA PRO A 571 2.81 14.32 5.93
C PRO A 571 3.11 14.81 4.51
N LEU A 572 2.12 14.68 3.62
CA LEU A 572 2.22 15.08 2.22
C LEU A 572 1.37 16.30 1.90
N ALA A 573 0.16 16.38 2.45
CA ALA A 573 -0.76 17.49 2.20
C ALA A 573 -1.76 17.65 3.35
N ARG A 574 -2.37 18.85 3.41
CA ARG A 574 -3.42 19.20 4.35
C ARG A 574 -4.40 20.17 3.69
N ALA A 575 -5.69 20.01 3.97
CA ALA A 575 -6.72 20.99 3.68
C ALA A 575 -7.68 21.09 4.88
N ASP A 576 -7.96 22.32 5.30
CA ASP A 576 -8.82 22.62 6.45
C ASP A 576 -10.22 23.02 5.97
N PHE A 577 -11.24 22.39 6.56
CA PHE A 577 -12.66 22.65 6.34
C PHE A 577 -13.33 23.04 7.66
N THR A 578 -14.56 23.54 7.57
CA THR A 578 -15.25 24.11 8.73
C THR A 578 -15.85 23.07 9.68
N ASN A 579 -16.12 21.86 9.18
CA ASN A 579 -16.90 20.86 9.89
C ASN A 579 -16.33 19.45 9.68
N ALA A 580 -16.67 18.54 10.60
CA ALA A 580 -16.18 17.17 10.62
C ALA A 580 -16.30 16.45 9.27
N ILE A 581 -15.26 15.68 8.94
CA ILE A 581 -15.17 14.80 7.78
C ILE A 581 -15.19 13.36 8.29
N GLN A 582 -16.38 12.76 8.35
CA GLN A 582 -16.58 11.38 8.81
C GLN A 582 -16.77 10.39 7.66
N SER A 583 -17.08 10.88 6.47
CA SER A 583 -17.22 10.04 5.30
C SER A 583 -15.87 9.44 4.88
N THR A 584 -15.93 8.22 4.36
CA THR A 584 -14.76 7.59 3.74
C THR A 584 -14.46 8.30 2.42
N PRO A 585 -13.25 8.86 2.23
CA PRO A 585 -12.91 9.51 0.97
C PRO A 585 -12.88 8.51 -0.19
N LEU A 586 -13.15 8.99 -1.39
CA LEU A 586 -13.04 8.24 -2.64
C LEU A 586 -12.09 8.94 -3.61
N LEU A 587 -11.45 8.17 -4.49
CA LEU A 587 -10.70 8.72 -5.62
C LEU A 587 -11.43 8.36 -6.93
N ILE A 588 -11.85 9.37 -7.68
CA ILE A 588 -12.54 9.22 -8.97
C ILE A 588 -11.95 10.21 -9.97
N ASP A 589 -11.54 9.72 -11.14
CA ASP A 589 -10.91 10.53 -12.20
C ASP A 589 -9.78 11.45 -11.68
N GLY A 590 -8.95 10.95 -10.75
CA GLY A 590 -7.85 11.71 -10.15
C GLY A 590 -8.26 12.79 -9.15
N ARG A 591 -9.54 12.86 -8.76
CA ARG A 591 -10.07 13.78 -7.76
C ARG A 591 -10.46 13.04 -6.49
N LEU A 592 -10.08 13.61 -5.35
CA LEU A 592 -10.51 13.16 -4.04
C LEU A 592 -11.91 13.69 -3.76
N VAL A 593 -12.84 12.81 -3.40
CA VAL A 593 -14.23 13.14 -3.13
C VAL A 593 -14.62 12.69 -1.73
N PHE A 594 -15.26 13.56 -0.96
CA PHE A 594 -15.76 13.23 0.38
C PHE A 594 -16.91 14.14 0.79
N GLY A 595 -17.80 13.62 1.61
CA GLY A 595 -18.84 14.38 2.30
C GLY A 595 -18.34 14.94 3.64
N ALA A 596 -18.87 16.10 4.02
CA ALA A 596 -18.61 16.72 5.31
C ALA A 596 -19.91 17.21 5.99
N ARG A 597 -19.80 17.55 7.28
CA ARG A 597 -20.92 18.09 8.08
C ARG A 597 -21.20 19.59 7.85
N ASP A 598 -20.66 20.16 6.79
CA ASP A 598 -21.01 21.50 6.28
C ASP A 598 -22.12 21.45 5.23
N SER A 599 -22.78 20.29 5.07
CA SER A 599 -23.79 20.00 4.04
C SER A 599 -23.26 19.99 2.61
N ARG A 600 -21.95 19.74 2.45
CA ARG A 600 -21.29 19.69 1.15
C ARG A 600 -20.62 18.35 0.88
N ILE A 601 -20.50 18.06 -0.42
CA ILE A 601 -19.58 17.07 -0.96
C ILE A 601 -18.46 17.85 -1.66
N HIS A 602 -17.23 17.60 -1.22
CA HIS A 602 -16.05 18.28 -1.71
C HIS A 602 -15.34 17.45 -2.76
N PHE A 603 -14.90 18.10 -3.83
CA PHE A 603 -14.02 17.53 -4.84
C PHE A 603 -12.70 18.30 -4.80
N LEU A 604 -11.60 17.59 -4.56
CA LEU A 604 -10.26 18.17 -4.58
C LEU A 604 -9.45 17.53 -5.71
N ARG A 605 -8.80 18.37 -6.52
CA ARG A 605 -7.78 17.94 -7.47
C ARG A 605 -6.48 17.65 -6.72
N LEU A 606 -5.87 16.52 -7.08
CA LEU A 606 -4.54 16.14 -6.60
C LEU A 606 -3.50 16.70 -7.56
N ARG A 607 -2.77 17.75 -7.14
CA ARG A 607 -1.65 18.29 -7.92
C ARG A 607 -0.33 17.90 -7.28
N GLU A 608 0.47 17.14 -8.00
CA GLU A 608 1.86 16.89 -7.63
C GLU A 608 2.76 17.98 -8.22
N ASP A 609 3.88 18.27 -7.57
CA ASP A 609 4.95 19.13 -8.11
C ASP A 609 5.87 18.42 -9.11
#